data_AF-A0A5A7P1Y2-F1
#
_entry.id   AF-A0A5A7P1Y2-F1
#
_cell.length_a   1.000
_cell.length_b   1.000
_cell.length_c   1.000
_cell.angle_alpha   90.00
_cell.angle_beta   90.00
_cell.angle_gamma   90.00
#
_symmetry.space_group_name_H-M   'P 1'
#
loop_
_entity.id
_entity.type
_entity.pdbx_description
1 polymer ?
#
loop_
_entity_poly.entity_id
_entity_poly.type
_entity_poly.pdbx_seq_one_letter_code
_entity_poly.pdbx_strand_id
1 'polypeptide(L)'
;MAEQLKDKEKEGERWTAEISNLTEISENIDSLQRLLIKKAVYVDGETFAKASLSSEQSRTIKLLEQRVETLERELDSAISAAARARTEKRQAEASQKAGELRALEISRELENTTIFDIPYPYTSVYIKILHKLDVDRFGYLDLEEDVQNLGYKSWGILYYKIPGVEGPSSMKLHNDDGIMEMITCIKNGHNVIDVYVDDCVDEKND
;
A
#
# COMPACT_ATOMS: atom_id res chain seq x y z
N MET A 1 -83.97 -55.35 -28.00
CA MET A 1 -84.52 -54.30 -28.90
C MET A 1 -84.50 -52.93 -28.25
N ALA A 2 -84.89 -52.78 -26.98
CA ALA A 2 -84.85 -51.49 -26.25
C ALA A 2 -83.42 -50.94 -26.00
N GLU A 3 -82.45 -51.80 -25.67
CA GLU A 3 -81.05 -51.39 -25.43
C GLU A 3 -80.40 -50.73 -26.67
N GLN A 4 -80.62 -51.30 -27.85
CA GLN A 4 -80.07 -50.80 -29.12
C GLN A 4 -80.68 -49.46 -29.57
N LEU A 5 -81.90 -49.14 -29.11
CA LEU A 5 -82.53 -47.85 -29.37
C LEU A 5 -81.91 -46.76 -28.49
N LYS A 6 -81.63 -47.07 -27.22
CA LYS A 6 -80.96 -46.15 -26.28
C LYS A 6 -79.54 -45.79 -26.70
N ASP A 7 -78.79 -46.76 -27.23
CA ASP A 7 -77.41 -46.49 -27.68
C ASP A 7 -77.38 -45.62 -28.94
N LYS A 8 -78.33 -45.80 -29.86
CA LYS A 8 -78.48 -44.90 -31.03
C LYS A 8 -78.87 -43.48 -30.65
N GLU A 9 -79.69 -43.34 -29.61
CA GLU A 9 -80.12 -42.03 -29.10
C GLU A 9 -78.95 -41.28 -28.45
N LYS A 10 -78.15 -41.98 -27.62
CA LYS A 10 -76.89 -41.44 -27.05
C LYS A 10 -75.85 -41.10 -28.11
N GLU A 11 -75.73 -41.92 -29.15
CA GLU A 11 -74.84 -41.62 -30.27
C GLU A 11 -75.33 -40.35 -30.98
N GLY A 12 -76.62 -40.22 -31.26
CA GLY A 12 -77.23 -39.00 -31.80
C GLY A 12 -76.98 -37.76 -30.94
N GLU A 13 -77.10 -37.85 -29.62
CA GLU A 13 -76.80 -36.77 -28.66
C GLU A 13 -75.31 -36.36 -28.68
N ARG A 14 -74.40 -37.32 -28.86
CA ARG A 14 -72.96 -37.02 -29.00
C ARG A 14 -72.65 -36.31 -30.31
N TRP A 15 -73.23 -36.78 -31.41
CA TRP A 15 -73.07 -36.14 -32.72
C TRP A 15 -73.64 -34.72 -32.74
N THR A 16 -74.79 -34.48 -32.10
CA THR A 16 -75.36 -33.11 -32.00
C THR A 16 -74.52 -32.20 -31.12
N ALA A 17 -73.95 -32.71 -30.01
CA ALA A 17 -73.03 -31.95 -29.17
C ALA A 17 -71.73 -31.59 -29.91
N GLU A 18 -71.17 -32.51 -30.70
CA GLU A 18 -69.97 -32.23 -31.52
C GLU A 18 -70.26 -31.18 -32.60
N ILE A 19 -71.43 -31.23 -33.25
CA ILE A 19 -71.84 -30.21 -34.23
C ILE A 19 -72.01 -28.84 -33.57
N SER A 20 -72.59 -28.79 -32.37
CA SER A 20 -72.71 -27.54 -31.60
C SER A 20 -71.33 -26.94 -31.31
N ASN A 21 -70.37 -27.76 -30.86
CA ASN A 21 -69.00 -27.30 -30.59
C ASN A 21 -68.31 -26.78 -31.85
N LEU A 22 -68.45 -27.46 -32.99
CA LEU A 22 -67.88 -27.00 -34.26
C LEU A 22 -68.51 -25.68 -34.73
N THR A 23 -69.81 -25.49 -34.49
CA THR A 23 -70.52 -24.26 -34.83
C THR A 23 -70.00 -23.10 -33.98
N GLU A 24 -69.81 -23.31 -32.68
CA GLU A 24 -69.24 -22.31 -31.77
C GLU A 24 -67.78 -21.96 -32.14
N ILE A 25 -66.98 -22.95 -32.55
CA ILE A 25 -65.63 -22.71 -33.08
C ILE A 25 -65.68 -21.86 -34.36
N SER A 26 -66.63 -22.13 -35.26
CA SER A 26 -66.81 -21.34 -36.49
C SER A 26 -67.15 -19.88 -36.17
N GLU A 27 -68.07 -19.65 -35.23
CA GLU A 27 -68.43 -18.30 -34.79
C GLU A 27 -67.24 -17.57 -34.15
N ASN A 28 -66.45 -18.28 -33.35
CA ASN A 28 -65.23 -17.75 -32.77
C ASN A 28 -64.19 -17.38 -33.83
N ILE A 29 -63.98 -18.22 -34.84
CA ILE A 29 -63.08 -17.94 -35.97
C ILE A 29 -63.55 -16.70 -36.75
N ASP A 30 -64.85 -16.59 -37.02
CA ASP A 30 -65.43 -15.43 -37.70
C ASP A 30 -65.22 -14.15 -36.88
N SER A 31 -65.37 -14.22 -35.55
CA SER A 31 -65.13 -13.09 -34.65
C SER A 31 -63.67 -12.64 -34.67
N LEU A 32 -62.72 -13.59 -34.66
CA LEU A 32 -61.28 -13.34 -34.73
C LEU A 32 -60.90 -12.74 -36.08
N GLN A 33 -61.45 -13.27 -37.18
CA GLN A 33 -61.23 -12.73 -38.51
C GLN A 33 -61.70 -11.28 -38.60
N ARG A 34 -62.91 -10.97 -38.11
CA ARG A 34 -63.43 -9.58 -38.10
C ARG A 34 -62.57 -8.66 -37.24
N LEU A 35 -62.10 -9.14 -36.09
CA LEU A 35 -61.23 -8.37 -35.22
C LEU A 35 -59.87 -8.09 -35.89
N LEU A 36 -59.28 -9.10 -36.51
CA LEU A 36 -58.03 -8.98 -37.26
C LEU A 36 -58.18 -8.00 -38.41
N ILE A 37 -59.24 -8.08 -39.23
CA ILE A 37 -59.46 -7.12 -40.32
C ILE A 37 -59.62 -5.68 -39.78
N LYS A 38 -60.27 -5.50 -38.63
CA LYS A 38 -60.49 -4.18 -38.03
C LYS A 38 -59.25 -3.60 -37.33
N LYS A 39 -58.36 -4.46 -36.82
CA LYS A 39 -57.20 -4.08 -36.00
C LYS A 39 -55.87 -4.23 -36.74
N ALA A 40 -55.83 -4.98 -37.83
CA ALA A 40 -54.67 -5.06 -38.70
C ALA A 40 -54.52 -3.73 -39.44
N VAL A 41 -53.73 -2.85 -38.86
CA VAL A 41 -53.17 -1.72 -39.58
C VAL A 41 -51.99 -2.28 -40.36
N TYR A 42 -52.06 -2.23 -41.69
CA TYR A 42 -50.91 -2.53 -42.53
C TYR A 42 -49.83 -1.50 -42.23
N VAL A 43 -48.79 -1.91 -41.51
CA VAL A 43 -47.62 -1.07 -41.26
C VAL A 43 -46.67 -1.32 -42.42
N ASP A 44 -46.37 -0.26 -43.18
CA ASP A 44 -45.31 -0.28 -44.18
C ASP A 44 -44.02 -0.85 -43.54
N GLY A 45 -43.36 -1.77 -44.25
CA GLY A 45 -42.19 -2.48 -43.74
C GLY A 45 -41.06 -1.53 -43.36
N GLU A 46 -40.92 -0.40 -44.05
CA GLU A 46 -39.92 0.62 -43.74
C GLU A 46 -40.25 1.36 -42.43
N THR A 47 -41.51 1.69 -42.21
CA THR A 47 -42.02 2.31 -40.97
C THR A 47 -41.82 1.39 -39.77
N PHE A 48 -42.11 0.10 -39.92
CA PHE A 48 -41.85 -0.89 -38.86
C PHE A 48 -40.36 -1.02 -38.56
N ALA A 49 -39.51 -1.13 -39.59
CA ALA A 49 -38.07 -1.23 -39.42
C ALA A 49 -37.48 0.00 -38.72
N LYS A 50 -37.91 1.21 -39.11
CA LYS A 50 -37.51 2.47 -38.46
C LYS A 50 -37.95 2.53 -36.99
N ALA A 51 -39.20 2.16 -36.71
CA ALA A 51 -39.72 2.13 -35.33
C ALA A 51 -38.98 1.10 -34.47
N SER A 52 -38.69 -0.08 -35.02
CA SER A 52 -37.93 -1.13 -34.34
C SER A 52 -36.51 -0.67 -34.00
N LEU A 53 -35.80 -0.10 -34.98
CA LEU A 53 -34.45 0.45 -34.78
C LEU A 53 -34.44 1.57 -33.74
N SER A 54 -35.41 2.49 -33.83
CA SER A 54 -35.53 3.59 -32.86
C SER A 54 -35.80 3.07 -31.44
N SER A 55 -36.63 2.03 -31.30
CA SER A 55 -36.88 1.37 -30.02
C SER A 55 -35.60 0.73 -29.45
N GLU A 56 -34.83 0.05 -30.29
CA GLU A 56 -33.57 -0.56 -29.90
C GLU A 56 -32.53 0.49 -29.49
N GLN A 57 -32.37 1.55 -30.28
CA GLN A 57 -31.53 2.70 -29.94
C GLN A 57 -31.94 3.33 -28.61
N SER A 58 -33.24 3.51 -28.37
CA SER A 58 -33.75 4.06 -27.11
C SER A 58 -33.39 3.18 -25.91
N ARG A 59 -33.47 1.85 -26.03
CA ARG A 59 -33.02 0.93 -24.98
C ARG A 59 -31.53 1.06 -24.70
N THR A 60 -30.71 1.12 -25.75
CA THR A 60 -29.26 1.27 -25.63
C THR A 60 -28.88 2.59 -25.00
N ILE A 61 -29.53 3.70 -25.38
CA ILE A 61 -29.30 5.03 -24.80
C ILE A 61 -29.60 5.00 -23.29
N LYS A 62 -30.74 4.46 -22.88
CA LYS A 62 -31.09 4.35 -21.45
C LYS A 62 -30.07 3.55 -20.65
N LEU A 63 -29.56 2.46 -21.21
CA LEU A 63 -28.54 1.65 -20.56
C LEU A 63 -27.22 2.43 -20.42
N LEU A 64 -26.85 3.20 -21.44
CA LEU A 64 -25.66 4.06 -21.40
C LEU A 64 -25.82 5.19 -20.38
N GLU A 65 -26.98 5.83 -20.29
CA GLU A 65 -27.28 6.87 -19.29
C GLU A 65 -27.11 6.33 -17.86
N GLN A 66 -27.66 5.15 -17.56
CA GLN A 66 -27.49 4.51 -16.24
C GLN A 66 -26.03 4.21 -15.92
N ARG A 67 -25.26 3.79 -16.93
CA ARG A 67 -23.82 3.53 -16.76
C ARG A 67 -23.06 4.82 -16.48
N VAL A 68 -23.38 5.91 -17.18
CA VAL A 68 -22.77 7.22 -16.95
C VAL A 68 -23.06 7.70 -15.52
N GLU A 69 -24.32 7.64 -15.09
CA GLU A 69 -24.71 8.03 -13.73
C GLU A 69 -23.97 7.23 -12.65
N THR A 70 -23.79 5.92 -12.88
CA THR A 70 -23.03 5.06 -11.96
C THR A 70 -21.56 5.47 -11.90
N LEU A 71 -20.93 5.73 -13.04
CA LEU A 71 -19.54 6.16 -13.11
C LEU A 71 -19.31 7.52 -12.46
N GLU A 72 -20.24 8.47 -12.61
CA GLU A 72 -20.19 9.77 -11.94
C GLU A 72 -20.23 9.61 -10.41
N ARG A 73 -21.11 8.74 -9.90
CA ARG A 73 -21.18 8.44 -8.47
C ARG A 73 -19.91 7.78 -7.93
N GLU A 74 -19.32 6.87 -8.70
CA GLU A 74 -18.03 6.25 -8.35
C GLU A 74 -16.89 7.28 -8.32
N LEU A 75 -16.87 8.19 -9.30
CA LEU A 75 -15.88 9.27 -9.37
C LEU A 75 -15.98 10.19 -8.14
N ASP A 76 -17.18 10.62 -7.76
CA ASP A 76 -17.39 11.47 -6.58
C ASP A 76 -16.96 10.77 -5.29
N SER A 77 -17.21 9.47 -5.18
CA SER A 77 -16.74 8.64 -4.06
C SER A 77 -15.21 8.57 -4.01
N ALA A 78 -14.57 8.37 -5.16
CA ALA A 78 -13.11 8.34 -5.28
C ALA A 78 -12.47 9.70 -4.94
N ILE A 79 -13.06 10.81 -5.40
CA ILE A 79 -12.60 12.17 -5.06
C ILE A 79 -12.70 12.39 -3.55
N SER A 80 -13.82 12.02 -2.94
CA SER A 80 -14.04 12.16 -1.50
C SER A 80 -13.07 11.31 -0.67
N ALA A 81 -12.77 10.09 -1.12
CA ALA A 81 -11.79 9.22 -0.50
C ALA A 81 -10.36 9.77 -0.64
N ALA A 82 -9.99 10.25 -1.83
CA ALA A 82 -8.68 10.86 -2.08
C ALA A 82 -8.47 12.14 -1.25
N ALA A 83 -9.51 12.95 -1.08
CA ALA A 83 -9.48 14.12 -0.21
C ALA A 83 -9.20 13.72 1.24
N ARG A 84 -9.92 12.71 1.77
CA ARG A 84 -9.69 12.17 3.12
C ARG A 84 -8.27 11.62 3.32
N ALA A 85 -7.77 10.84 2.37
CA ALA A 85 -6.41 10.31 2.42
C ALA A 85 -5.34 11.42 2.45
N ARG A 86 -5.54 12.49 1.67
CA ARG A 86 -4.63 13.66 1.70
C ARG A 86 -4.67 14.39 3.03
N THR A 87 -5.84 14.55 3.65
CA THR A 87 -5.96 15.19 4.97
C THR A 87 -5.34 14.33 6.07
N GLU A 88 -5.57 13.01 6.05
CA GLU A 88 -4.98 12.06 6.99
C GLU A 88 -3.45 12.06 6.88
N LYS A 89 -2.91 12.01 5.65
CA LYS A 89 -1.46 12.11 5.41
C LYS A 89 -0.89 13.40 6.00
N ARG A 90 -1.53 14.55 5.77
CA ARG A 90 -1.06 15.84 6.31
C ARG A 90 -1.06 15.84 7.84
N GLN A 91 -2.09 15.26 8.46
CA GLN A 91 -2.17 15.14 9.92
C GLN A 91 -1.08 14.22 10.47
N ALA A 92 -0.84 13.09 9.82
CA ALA A 92 0.23 12.16 10.19
C ALA A 92 1.62 12.83 10.07
N GLU A 93 1.90 13.53 8.96
CA GLU A 93 3.16 14.27 8.78
C GLU A 93 3.34 15.37 9.83
N ALA A 94 2.28 16.09 10.21
CA ALA A 94 2.35 17.09 11.27
C ALA A 94 2.68 16.44 12.63
N SER A 95 2.06 15.30 12.94
CA SER A 95 2.34 14.55 14.17
C SER A 95 3.75 13.98 14.22
N GLN A 96 4.26 13.49 13.07
CA GLN A 96 5.62 12.99 12.94
C GLN A 96 6.63 14.11 13.16
N LYS A 97 6.47 15.26 12.49
CA LYS A 97 7.36 16.42 12.66
C LYS A 97 7.37 16.92 14.11
N ALA A 98 6.22 16.93 14.77
CA ALA A 98 6.15 17.29 16.20
C ALA A 98 6.90 16.27 17.09
N GLY A 99 6.83 14.97 16.77
CA GLY A 99 7.60 13.93 17.44
C GLY A 99 9.10 14.07 17.22
N GLU A 100 9.53 14.32 15.99
CA GLU A 100 10.94 14.55 15.63
C GLU A 100 11.52 15.76 16.37
N LEU A 101 10.79 16.88 16.42
CA LEU A 101 11.22 18.07 17.17
C LEU A 101 11.39 17.78 18.66
N ARG A 102 10.45 17.03 19.27
CA ARG A 102 10.59 16.62 20.68
C ARG A 102 11.79 15.70 20.91
N ALA A 103 12.06 14.77 20.00
CA ALA A 103 13.22 13.90 20.10
C ALA A 103 14.54 14.67 20.01
N LEU A 104 14.60 15.68 19.11
CA LEU A 104 15.75 16.58 19.00
C LEU A 104 15.93 17.43 20.28
N GLU A 105 14.85 17.89 20.89
CA GLU A 105 14.90 18.66 22.13
C GLU A 105 15.42 17.81 23.29
N ILE A 106 14.92 16.58 23.46
CA ILE A 106 15.43 15.63 24.46
C ILE A 106 16.91 15.32 24.21
N SER A 107 17.32 15.12 22.95
CA SER A 107 18.73 14.85 22.62
C SER A 107 19.63 16.03 23.01
N ARG A 108 19.19 17.26 22.74
CA ARG A 108 19.90 18.48 23.14
C ARG A 108 19.96 18.63 24.66
N GLU A 109 18.88 18.33 25.37
CA GLU A 109 18.87 18.32 26.83
C GLU A 109 19.85 17.27 27.39
N LEU A 110 19.87 16.07 26.82
CA LEU A 110 20.82 15.02 27.20
C LEU A 110 22.27 15.47 26.98
N GLU A 111 22.60 16.03 25.81
CA GLU A 111 23.93 16.60 25.54
C GLU A 111 24.33 17.62 26.63
N ASN A 112 23.41 18.53 26.98
CA ASN A 112 23.66 19.54 28.02
C ASN A 112 23.79 18.93 29.43
N THR A 113 23.13 17.81 29.72
CA THR A 113 23.27 17.11 31.02
C THR A 113 24.47 16.17 31.07
N THR A 114 24.98 15.69 29.93
CA THR A 114 26.22 14.90 29.85
C THR A 114 27.47 15.76 30.01
N ILE A 115 27.36 17.09 29.88
CA ILE A 115 28.37 18.07 30.31
C ILE A 115 28.20 18.37 31.81
N PHE A 116 27.98 17.34 32.64
CA PHE A 116 28.20 17.46 34.07
C PHE A 116 29.63 16.96 34.33
N ASP A 117 30.58 17.90 34.31
CA ASP A 117 31.94 17.70 34.80
C ASP A 117 31.86 17.00 36.16
N ILE A 118 32.26 15.73 36.20
CA ILE A 118 32.54 15.05 37.45
C ILE A 118 34.06 15.18 37.65
N PRO A 119 34.54 16.04 38.56
CA PRO A 119 35.96 16.14 38.86
C PRO A 119 36.36 14.96 39.75
N TYR A 120 36.63 13.80 39.15
CA TYR A 120 37.43 12.75 39.79
C TYR A 120 38.83 12.72 39.17
N PRO A 121 39.90 12.63 39.99
CA PRO A 121 41.26 12.69 39.51
C PRO A 121 41.64 11.34 38.89
N TYR A 122 42.39 11.38 37.78
CA TYR A 122 42.94 10.21 37.07
C TYR A 122 41.96 9.41 36.20
N THR A 123 41.49 10.02 35.12
CA THR A 123 41.47 9.49 33.73
C THR A 123 40.58 10.44 32.92
N SER A 124 41.16 11.31 32.09
CA SER A 124 40.39 12.08 31.11
C SER A 124 39.96 11.14 29.99
N VAL A 125 38.84 10.44 30.18
CA VAL A 125 38.23 9.63 29.12
C VAL A 125 37.48 10.59 28.21
N TYR A 126 38.04 10.86 27.03
CA TYR A 126 37.38 11.68 26.02
C TYR A 126 36.55 10.77 25.12
N ILE A 127 35.22 10.91 25.17
CA ILE A 127 34.29 10.09 24.36
C ILE A 127 33.69 10.98 23.27
N LYS A 128 34.05 10.72 22.00
CA LYS A 128 33.49 11.38 20.83
C LYS A 128 32.60 10.40 20.07
N ILE A 129 31.29 10.64 20.03
CA ILE A 129 30.33 9.80 19.29
C ILE A 129 30.08 10.43 17.92
N LEU A 130 30.51 9.75 16.85
CA LEU A 130 30.34 10.20 15.46
C LEU A 130 29.14 9.51 14.81
N HIS A 131 28.03 10.24 14.63
CA HIS A 131 26.76 9.67 14.13
C HIS A 131 26.68 9.50 12.60
N LYS A 132 27.70 9.94 11.83
CA LYS A 132 27.70 9.93 10.35
C LYS A 132 29.10 9.76 9.76
N LEU A 133 29.88 8.84 10.30
CA LEU A 133 31.21 8.55 9.75
C LEU A 133 31.05 7.83 8.40
N ASP A 134 31.61 8.39 7.32
CA ASP A 134 31.72 7.68 6.05
C ASP A 134 32.85 6.66 6.18
N VAL A 135 32.44 5.44 6.55
CA VAL A 135 33.31 4.30 6.84
C VAL A 135 34.23 3.96 5.65
N ASP A 136 33.80 4.22 4.41
CA ASP A 136 34.59 3.91 3.22
C ASP A 136 35.60 5.01 2.85
N ARG A 137 35.59 6.14 3.59
CA ARG A 137 36.53 7.26 3.42
C ARG A 137 37.39 7.54 4.65
N PHE A 138 37.10 6.90 5.78
CA PHE A 138 37.80 7.12 7.03
C PHE A 138 39.14 6.37 7.04
N GLY A 139 40.23 7.13 6.98
CA GLY A 139 41.60 6.63 7.02
C GLY A 139 42.29 6.87 8.37
N TYR A 140 43.51 6.35 8.49
CA TYR A 140 44.34 6.52 9.69
C TYR A 140 44.70 7.99 9.95
N LEU A 141 44.88 8.78 8.88
CA LEU A 141 45.15 10.22 8.99
C LEU A 141 43.98 11.01 9.59
N ASP A 142 42.73 10.62 9.31
CA ASP A 142 41.55 11.26 9.90
C ASP A 142 41.48 11.00 11.42
N LEU A 143 41.90 9.79 11.83
CA LEU A 143 42.01 9.44 13.25
C LEU A 143 43.11 10.25 13.94
N GLU A 144 44.26 10.45 13.29
CA GLU A 144 45.35 11.29 13.81
C GLU A 144 44.95 12.77 13.93
N GLU A 145 44.23 13.31 12.95
CA GLU A 145 43.69 14.68 13.02
C GLU A 145 42.72 14.83 14.19
N ASP A 146 41.87 13.82 14.42
CA ASP A 146 40.96 13.79 15.57
C ASP A 146 41.73 13.74 16.90
N VAL A 147 42.78 12.93 17.02
CA VAL A 147 43.65 12.88 18.21
C VAL A 147 44.37 14.23 18.42
N GLN A 148 44.82 14.88 17.36
CA GLN A 148 45.45 16.19 17.44
C GLN A 148 44.46 17.29 17.88
N ASN A 149 43.22 17.24 17.40
CA ASN A 149 42.14 18.15 17.81
C ASN A 149 41.75 17.97 19.28
N LEU A 150 42.01 16.80 19.86
CA LEU A 150 41.85 16.55 21.31
C LEU A 150 42.97 17.17 22.15
N GLY A 151 44.00 17.78 21.52
CA GLY A 151 45.07 18.51 22.19
C GLY A 151 46.36 17.71 22.41
N TYR A 152 46.43 16.47 21.92
CA TYR A 152 47.65 15.67 21.95
C TYR A 152 48.66 16.19 20.90
N LYS A 153 49.87 16.54 21.35
CA LYS A 153 50.95 17.06 20.48
C LYS A 153 51.88 15.97 19.94
N SER A 154 51.89 14.82 20.60
CA SER A 154 52.64 13.61 20.22
C SER A 154 51.93 12.42 20.85
N TRP A 155 51.67 11.38 20.07
CA TRP A 155 51.07 10.13 20.54
C TRP A 155 51.96 8.95 20.16
N GLY A 156 51.88 7.89 20.96
CA GLY A 156 52.52 6.61 20.67
C GLY A 156 51.69 5.78 19.70
N ILE A 157 51.72 4.46 19.90
CA ILE A 157 50.92 3.55 19.09
C ILE A 157 49.45 3.68 19.48
N LEU A 158 48.58 3.82 18.48
CA LEU A 158 47.13 3.77 18.70
C LEU A 158 46.68 2.31 18.81
N TYR A 159 45.75 2.04 19.71
CA TYR A 159 45.19 0.71 19.90
C TYR A 159 43.68 0.74 19.81
N TYR A 160 43.05 -0.32 19.32
CA TYR A 160 41.60 -0.51 19.43
C TYR A 160 41.25 -1.79 20.18
N LYS A 161 40.10 -1.77 20.83
CA LYS A 161 39.51 -2.91 21.51
C LYS A 161 38.03 -3.01 21.21
N ILE A 162 37.56 -4.23 20.98
CA ILE A 162 36.13 -4.53 20.87
C ILE A 162 35.61 -4.85 22.28
N PRO A 163 34.64 -4.08 22.82
CA PRO A 163 34.06 -4.36 24.12
C PRO A 163 33.42 -5.76 24.15
N GLY A 164 33.82 -6.60 25.10
CA GLY A 164 33.21 -7.91 25.36
C GLY A 164 33.83 -9.12 24.63
N VAL A 165 34.92 -8.95 23.88
CA VAL A 165 35.65 -10.07 23.24
C VAL A 165 36.86 -10.47 24.09
N GLU A 166 36.93 -11.74 24.51
CA GLU A 166 38.13 -12.32 25.15
C GLU A 166 39.17 -12.70 24.08
N GLY A 167 40.10 -11.78 23.82
CA GLY A 167 41.23 -11.92 22.90
C GLY A 167 42.38 -11.00 23.32
N PRO A 168 43.55 -11.00 22.62
CA PRO A 168 44.68 -10.14 22.99
C PRO A 168 44.19 -8.69 23.14
N SER A 169 44.32 -8.15 24.35
CA SER A 169 43.54 -7.02 24.90
C SER A 169 43.60 -5.69 24.16
N SER A 170 44.35 -5.55 23.08
CA SER A 170 44.54 -4.32 22.32
C SER A 170 45.18 -4.61 20.96
N MET A 171 44.49 -4.30 19.86
CA MET A 171 45.01 -4.43 18.49
C MET A 171 45.65 -3.11 18.05
N LYS A 172 46.83 -3.16 17.42
CA LYS A 172 47.61 -1.97 17.04
C LYS A 172 47.12 -1.35 15.74
N LEU A 173 46.79 -0.06 15.77
CA LEU A 173 46.55 0.78 14.59
C LEU A 173 47.83 1.50 14.22
N HIS A 174 48.36 1.21 13.04
CA HIS A 174 49.60 1.83 12.54
C HIS A 174 49.51 2.22 11.06
N ASN A 175 48.41 1.87 10.39
CA ASN A 175 48.16 2.10 8.97
C ASN A 175 46.66 1.96 8.64
N ASP A 176 46.29 2.31 7.41
CA ASP A 176 44.92 2.20 6.90
C ASP A 176 44.40 0.75 6.89
N ASP A 177 45.28 -0.24 6.76
CA ASP A 177 44.90 -1.66 6.85
C ASP A 177 44.33 -2.00 8.24
N GLY A 178 44.93 -1.47 9.31
CA GLY A 178 44.43 -1.65 10.68
C GLY A 178 43.09 -0.95 10.92
N ILE A 179 42.88 0.21 10.31
CA ILE A 179 41.60 0.93 10.35
C ILE A 179 40.52 0.14 9.63
N MET A 180 40.83 -0.45 8.48
CA MET A 180 39.90 -1.30 7.74
C MET A 180 39.56 -2.59 8.49
N GLU A 181 40.51 -3.19 9.21
CA GLU A 181 40.27 -4.35 10.07
C GLU A 181 39.32 -3.99 11.24
N MET A 182 39.57 -2.86 11.89
CA MET A 182 38.71 -2.30 12.93
C MET A 182 37.28 -2.07 12.42
N ILE A 183 37.15 -1.43 11.26
CA ILE A 183 35.86 -1.17 10.58
C ILE A 183 35.13 -2.46 10.21
N THR A 184 35.86 -3.50 9.80
CA THR A 184 35.27 -4.81 9.46
C THR A 184 34.59 -5.43 10.67
N CYS A 185 35.13 -5.21 11.88
CA CYS A 185 34.51 -5.65 13.12
C CYS A 185 33.15 -4.95 13.38
N ILE A 186 33.00 -3.68 12.97
CA ILE A 186 31.72 -2.95 13.02
C ILE A 186 30.70 -3.58 12.08
N LYS A 187 31.12 -3.91 10.85
CA LYS A 187 30.26 -4.55 9.84
C LYS A 187 29.77 -5.94 10.28
N ASN A 188 30.51 -6.62 11.18
CA ASN A 188 30.17 -7.94 11.73
C ASN A 188 29.27 -7.92 12.98
N GLY A 189 28.69 -6.76 13.35
CA GLY A 189 27.67 -6.65 14.40
C GLY A 189 28.15 -6.07 15.73
N HIS A 190 29.40 -5.60 15.82
CA HIS A 190 29.89 -4.84 16.97
C HIS A 190 29.68 -3.33 16.76
N ASN A 191 28.68 -2.75 17.43
CA ASN A 191 28.30 -1.36 17.17
C ASN A 191 29.20 -0.31 17.85
N VAL A 192 30.16 -0.73 18.68
CA VAL A 192 31.03 0.16 19.46
C VAL A 192 32.45 -0.40 19.46
N ILE A 193 33.42 0.47 19.24
CA ILE A 193 34.86 0.18 19.33
C ILE A 193 35.50 1.26 20.19
N ASP A 194 36.32 0.83 21.16
CA ASP A 194 37.09 1.72 21.99
C ASP A 194 38.50 1.88 21.38
N VAL A 195 38.89 3.12 21.07
CA VAL A 195 40.24 3.45 20.60
C VAL A 195 40.99 4.11 21.75
N TYR A 196 42.16 3.56 22.07
CA TYR A 196 43.06 4.03 23.10
C TYR A 196 44.28 4.70 22.45
N VAL A 197 44.57 5.90 22.91
CA VAL A 197 45.77 6.65 22.56
C VAL A 197 46.79 6.42 23.67
N ASP A 198 47.95 5.87 23.33
CA ASP A 198 49.05 5.74 24.27
C ASP A 198 49.82 7.08 24.31
N ASP A 199 49.90 7.69 25.50
CA ASP A 199 50.72 8.88 25.72
C ASP A 199 52.18 8.44 25.81
N CYS A 200 52.93 8.55 24.72
CA CYS A 200 54.38 8.34 24.76
C CYS A 200 55.04 9.36 25.70
N VAL A 201 55.28 8.95 26.96
CA VAL A 201 56.35 9.49 27.78
C VAL A 201 57.54 8.55 27.64
N ASP A 202 58.39 8.82 26.65
CA ASP A 202 59.76 8.28 26.71
C ASP A 202 60.49 9.02 27.84
N GLU A 203 60.42 8.49 29.05
CA GLU A 203 61.50 8.68 30.01
C GLU A 203 62.76 8.04 29.39
N LYS A 204 63.59 8.86 28.76
CA LYS A 204 64.96 8.50 28.45
C LYS A 204 65.69 8.17 29.75
N ASN A 205 65.78 6.88 30.05
CA ASN A 205 66.88 6.36 30.87
C ASN A 205 68.12 6.29 29.98
N ASP A 206 68.93 7.36 30.03
CA ASP A 206 70.40 7.35 30.13
C ASP A 206 70.96 8.79 30.06
#